data_AF-A0A3N7HVU4-F1
#
_entry.id   AF-A0A3N7HVU4-F1
#
_cell.length_a   1.000
_cell.length_b   1.000
_cell.length_c   1.000
_cell.angle_alpha   90.00
_cell.angle_beta   90.00
_cell.angle_gamma   90.00
#
_symmetry.space_group_name_H-M   'P 1'
#
loop_
_entity.id
_entity.type
_entity.pdbx_description
1 polymer ?
#
loop_
_entity_poly.entity_id
_entity_poly.type
_entity_poly.pdbx_seq_one_letter_code
_entity_poly.pdbx_strand_id
1 'polypeptide(L)'
;MDMTQMEDGADAEGSVQSGEGDFVVVERVQSPTEAHIIRNCLESAGIAAHVADANTVQANWVWTVAVGGVRVMVRQSMAEQAKEVVAQYRAGALVLEGESIQAPATVPLEPGQALWNPDAAAAWSLWVTPLFGCVLHLLNARTLRNPGMVRASLVWLTVCAAATGVVMTHMLRHEQSAAGLLVASSLLSPLTCLWYVFSARDQSKFIVERHGRKYRKHFILVALIPALLLYYLPAMFG
;
A
#
# COMPACT_ATOMS: atom_id res chain seq x y z
N MET A 1 77.03 28.16 -21.43
CA MET A 1 75.93 28.58 -22.32
C MET A 1 75.01 27.39 -22.48
N ASP A 2 73.76 27.32 -22.05
CA ASP A 2 72.82 28.14 -21.28
C ASP A 2 71.57 27.21 -21.14
N MET A 3 71.18 26.69 -19.98
CA MET A 3 70.25 27.21 -18.95
C MET A 3 68.90 27.76 -19.47
N THR A 4 67.84 26.95 -19.28
CA THR A 4 66.50 27.31 -18.75
C THR A 4 65.68 28.43 -19.40
N GLN A 5 64.46 28.11 -19.89
CA GLN A 5 63.14 28.70 -19.49
C GLN A 5 62.04 28.58 -20.56
N MET A 6 60.79 28.72 -20.08
CA MET A 6 59.48 28.88 -20.75
C MET A 6 58.77 27.55 -21.06
N GLU A 7 57.95 26.98 -20.17
CA GLU A 7 56.69 27.46 -19.54
C GLU A 7 55.55 27.81 -20.52
N ASP A 8 54.38 27.36 -20.09
CA ASP A 8 53.03 27.85 -20.34
C ASP A 8 52.19 27.29 -21.51
N GLY A 9 51.08 26.67 -21.09
CA GLY A 9 49.97 26.19 -21.89
C GLY A 9 48.97 25.43 -21.02
N ALA A 10 48.70 25.94 -19.82
CA ALA A 10 47.67 25.47 -18.92
C ALA A 10 46.32 26.06 -19.35
N ASP A 11 45.50 25.26 -20.04
CA ASP A 11 44.13 25.65 -20.37
C ASP A 11 43.13 24.82 -19.57
N ALA A 12 42.85 25.34 -18.37
CA ALA A 12 41.52 25.50 -17.80
C ALA A 12 40.49 24.36 -18.00
N GLU A 13 40.65 23.27 -17.23
CA GLU A 13 39.47 22.54 -16.75
C GLU A 13 38.94 23.26 -15.51
N GLY A 14 37.86 24.02 -15.72
CA GLY A 14 37.08 24.63 -14.66
C GLY A 14 36.66 23.57 -13.64
N SER A 15 37.24 23.65 -12.45
CA SER A 15 36.83 22.89 -11.29
C SER A 15 35.36 23.18 -10.99
N VAL A 16 34.48 22.24 -11.34
CA VAL A 16 33.15 22.15 -10.72
C VAL A 16 33.41 21.90 -9.24
N GLN A 17 33.24 22.94 -8.42
CA GLN A 17 33.31 22.83 -6.96
C GLN A 17 32.20 21.88 -6.50
N SER A 18 32.57 20.61 -6.30
CA SER A 18 31.84 19.68 -5.46
C SER A 18 31.93 20.18 -4.02
N GLY A 19 30.99 21.05 -3.65
CA GLY A 19 30.77 21.47 -2.27
C GLY A 19 30.23 20.31 -1.45
N GLU A 20 31.13 19.42 -1.06
CA GLU A 20 30.99 18.36 -0.07
C GLU A 20 30.69 19.02 1.29
N GLY A 21 29.44 19.43 1.48
CA GLY A 21 28.94 19.90 2.76
C GLY A 21 28.01 18.85 3.33
N ASP A 22 28.37 18.33 4.50
CA ASP A 22 27.59 17.32 5.22
C ASP A 22 26.11 17.71 5.31
N PHE A 23 25.25 16.89 4.71
CA PHE A 23 23.81 16.99 4.82
C PHE A 23 23.34 16.19 6.03
N VAL A 24 22.60 16.83 6.92
CA VAL A 24 22.04 16.21 8.12
C VAL A 24 20.53 16.06 7.97
N VAL A 25 20.00 14.91 8.40
CA VAL A 25 18.55 14.67 8.43
C VAL A 25 17.92 15.50 9.54
N VAL A 26 17.05 16.43 9.17
CA VAL A 26 16.29 17.27 10.12
C VAL A 26 15.05 16.52 10.59
N GLU A 27 14.37 15.84 9.67
CA GLU A 27 13.12 15.15 9.97
C GLU A 27 12.90 13.95 9.03
N ARG A 28 12.23 12.92 9.55
CA ARG A 28 11.75 11.77 8.78
C ARG A 28 10.23 11.74 8.79
N VAL A 29 9.62 11.69 7.62
CA VAL A 29 8.17 11.67 7.45
C VAL A 29 7.71 10.49 6.61
N GLN A 30 6.49 10.04 6.82
CA GLN A 30 5.96 8.83 6.17
C GLN A 30 5.26 9.14 4.84
N SER A 31 5.11 10.43 4.49
CA SER A 31 4.42 10.89 3.30
C SER A 31 5.31 11.81 2.46
N PRO A 32 5.46 11.56 1.15
CA PRO A 32 6.14 12.49 0.24
C PRO A 32 5.54 13.90 0.26
N THR A 33 4.21 14.00 0.39
CA THR A 33 3.51 15.29 0.44
C THR A 33 3.93 16.09 1.68
N GLU A 34 4.02 15.45 2.84
CA GLU A 34 4.45 16.09 4.08
C GLU A 34 5.92 16.55 3.99
N ALA A 35 6.79 15.74 3.37
CA ALA A 35 8.19 16.11 3.17
C ALA A 35 8.35 17.36 2.29
N HIS A 36 7.54 17.48 1.25
CA HIS A 36 7.54 18.66 0.39
C HIS A 36 6.98 19.90 1.09
N ILE A 37 5.99 19.76 1.98
CA ILE A 37 5.50 20.88 2.79
C ILE A 37 6.61 21.39 3.72
N ILE A 38 7.31 20.49 4.41
CA ILE A 38 8.43 20.86 5.30
C ILE A 38 9.57 21.49 4.50
N ARG A 39 9.90 20.94 3.33
CA ARG A 39 10.89 21.54 2.42
C ARG A 39 10.51 22.98 2.05
N ASN A 40 9.28 23.21 1.60
CA ASN A 40 8.82 24.54 1.21
C ASN A 40 8.82 25.51 2.41
N CYS A 41 8.50 25.02 3.60
CA CYS A 41 8.59 25.79 4.84
C CYS A 41 10.03 26.23 5.13
N LEU A 42 10.99 25.31 5.05
CA LEU A 42 12.42 25.60 5.23
C LEU A 42 12.94 26.56 4.15
N GLU A 43 12.56 26.36 2.90
CA GLU A 43 12.95 27.24 1.79
C GLU A 43 12.40 28.67 1.97
N SER A 44 11.17 28.82 2.48
CA SER A 44 10.59 30.13 2.79
C SER A 44 11.31 30.88 3.92
N ALA A 45 11.96 30.13 4.83
CA ALA A 45 12.81 30.66 5.88
C ALA A 45 14.27 30.90 5.41
N GLY A 46 14.56 30.71 4.12
CA GLY A 46 15.90 30.88 3.53
C GLY A 46 16.84 29.68 3.73
N ILE A 47 16.31 28.53 4.18
CA ILE A 47 17.09 27.32 4.45
C ILE A 47 16.96 26.36 3.27
N ALA A 48 18.06 26.12 2.56
CA ALA A 48 18.09 25.15 1.46
C ALA A 48 17.91 23.72 1.98
N ALA A 49 16.76 23.11 1.68
CA ALA A 49 16.40 21.76 2.09
C ALA A 49 16.32 20.80 0.88
N HIS A 50 16.86 19.60 1.05
CA HIS A 50 16.81 18.51 0.09
C HIS A 50 15.94 17.37 0.61
N VAL A 51 15.03 16.87 -0.23
CA VAL A 51 14.17 15.72 0.11
C VAL A 51 14.75 14.47 -0.56
N ALA A 52 15.28 13.55 0.24
CA ALA A 52 15.72 12.24 -0.23
C ALA A 52 14.59 11.21 -0.12
N ASP A 53 14.63 10.20 -0.99
CA ASP A 53 13.77 9.01 -0.98
C ASP A 53 12.28 9.25 -1.34
N ALA A 54 11.88 10.47 -1.70
CA ALA A 54 10.50 10.78 -2.12
C ALA A 54 10.08 9.98 -3.37
N ASN A 55 10.96 9.91 -4.37
CA ASN A 55 10.66 9.21 -5.63
C ASN A 55 10.64 7.68 -5.43
N THR A 56 11.45 7.15 -4.52
CA THR A 56 11.51 5.72 -4.17
C THR A 56 10.25 5.27 -3.43
N VAL A 57 9.75 6.08 -2.48
CA VAL A 57 8.50 5.81 -1.75
C VAL A 57 7.27 5.92 -2.66
N GLN A 58 7.29 6.81 -3.65
CA GLN A 58 6.18 6.99 -4.60
C GLN A 58 6.13 5.88 -5.67
N ALA A 59 7.28 5.40 -6.15
CA ALA A 59 7.35 4.46 -7.27
C ALA A 59 7.14 2.98 -6.87
N ASN A 60 7.35 2.59 -5.61
CA ASN A 60 7.36 1.18 -5.26
C ASN A 60 7.00 0.90 -3.78
N TRP A 61 5.70 0.77 -3.51
CA TRP A 61 5.14 0.64 -2.14
C TRP A 61 5.78 -0.48 -1.30
N VAL A 62 6.30 -1.54 -1.95
CA VAL A 62 6.91 -2.72 -1.31
C VAL A 62 8.24 -2.40 -0.60
N TRP A 63 8.97 -1.36 -1.02
CA TRP A 63 10.27 -0.99 -0.45
C TRP A 63 10.19 -0.03 0.75
N THR A 64 8.99 0.50 1.05
CA THR A 64 8.75 1.48 2.14
C THR A 64 9.19 0.97 3.51
N VAL A 65 9.14 -0.35 3.74
CA VAL A 65 9.53 -0.98 5.01
C VAL A 65 11.05 -0.93 5.25
N ALA A 66 11.87 -0.88 4.19
CA ALA A 66 13.33 -0.85 4.30
C ALA A 66 13.92 0.57 4.40
N VAL A 67 13.24 1.57 3.83
CA VAL A 67 13.76 2.95 3.75
C VAL A 67 13.40 3.78 5.00
N GLY A 68 12.37 3.37 5.76
CA GLY A 68 12.02 4.00 7.04
C GLY A 68 11.34 5.37 6.94
N GLY A 69 11.06 5.85 5.72
CA GLY A 69 10.36 7.10 5.43
C GLY A 69 11.12 8.01 4.47
N VAL A 70 10.51 9.14 4.12
CA VAL A 70 11.11 10.22 3.32
C VAL A 70 11.91 11.13 4.25
N ARG A 71 13.16 11.46 3.88
CA ARG A 71 14.08 12.24 4.71
C ARG A 71 14.18 13.67 4.20
N VAL A 72 13.97 14.64 5.08
CA VAL A 72 14.27 16.06 4.81
C VAL A 72 15.64 16.37 5.37
N MET A 73 16.55 16.82 4.51
CA MET A 73 17.95 17.05 4.83
C MET A 73 18.33 18.50 4.57
N VAL A 74 19.18 19.06 5.42
CA VAL A 74 19.74 20.42 5.26
C VAL A 74 21.25 20.37 5.46
N ARG A 75 21.98 21.42 5.04
CA ARG A 75 23.40 21.53 5.37
C ARG A 75 23.60 21.57 6.89
N GLN A 76 24.63 20.90 7.39
CA GLN A 76 24.94 20.83 8.83
C GLN A 76 25.00 22.21 9.50
N SER A 77 25.51 23.23 8.80
CA SER A 77 25.58 24.61 9.29
C SER A 77 24.22 25.25 9.60
N MET A 78 23.13 24.72 9.02
CA MET A 78 21.77 25.24 9.18
C MET A 78 20.85 24.27 9.95
N ALA A 79 21.40 23.16 10.50
CA ALA A 79 20.61 22.10 11.10
C ALA A 79 19.80 22.56 12.32
N GLU A 80 20.38 23.38 13.19
CA GLU A 80 19.69 23.90 14.39
C GLU A 80 18.57 24.87 14.02
N GLN A 81 18.81 25.78 13.06
CA GLN A 81 17.79 26.68 12.55
C GLN A 81 16.64 25.93 11.87
N ALA A 82 16.95 24.86 11.12
CA ALA A 82 15.95 24.04 10.46
C ALA A 82 15.06 23.29 11.48
N LYS A 83 15.63 22.76 12.56
CA LYS A 83 14.87 22.10 13.63
C LYS A 83 13.92 23.07 14.31
N GLU A 84 14.33 24.31 14.54
CA GLU A 84 13.50 25.36 15.14
C GLU A 84 12.30 25.71 14.23
N VAL A 85 12.53 25.92 12.94
CA VAL A 85 11.45 26.18 11.97
C VAL A 85 10.47 25.00 11.88
N VAL A 86 10.99 23.77 11.88
CA VAL A 86 10.16 22.56 11.90
C VAL A 86 9.34 22.47 13.20
N ALA A 87 9.93 22.82 14.34
CA ALA A 87 9.23 22.83 15.62
C ALA A 87 8.09 23.86 15.62
N GLN A 88 8.31 25.05 15.04
CA GLN A 88 7.28 26.09 14.88
C GLN A 88 6.16 25.66 13.93
N TYR A 89 6.51 24.99 12.83
CA TYR A 89 5.53 24.36 11.92
C TYR A 89 4.67 23.31 12.66
N ARG A 90 5.30 22.41 13.42
CA ARG A 90 4.63 21.36 14.20
C ARG A 90 3.76 21.92 15.33
N ALA A 91 4.16 23.04 15.94
CA ALA A 91 3.39 23.76 16.94
C ALA A 91 2.13 24.44 16.37
N GLY A 92 1.93 24.39 15.04
CA GLY A 92 0.77 24.98 14.38
C GLY A 92 0.86 26.50 14.18
N ALA A 93 2.03 27.10 14.45
CA ALA A 93 2.25 28.55 14.31
C ALA A 93 2.24 29.03 12.84
N LEU A 94 2.25 28.10 11.87
CA LEU A 94 2.20 28.36 10.44
C LEU A 94 0.88 27.91 9.79
N VAL A 95 -0.16 27.63 10.60
CA VAL A 95 -1.50 27.38 10.06
C VAL A 95 -2.01 28.66 9.42
N LEU A 96 -2.25 28.61 8.10
CA LEU A 96 -2.89 29.71 7.38
C LEU A 96 -4.28 29.95 7.98
N GLU A 97 -4.53 31.14 8.51
CA GLU A 97 -5.86 31.56 8.95
C GLU A 97 -6.78 31.63 7.74
N GLY A 98 -7.67 30.64 7.58
CA GLY A 98 -8.75 30.72 6.59
C GLY A 98 -9.27 29.42 6.02
N GLU A 99 -8.51 28.33 6.03
CA GLU A 99 -9.01 27.05 5.49
C GLU A 99 -8.27 25.88 6.14
N SER A 100 -8.83 25.37 7.25
CA SER A 100 -8.43 24.05 7.72
C SER A 100 -8.96 23.03 6.71
N ILE A 101 -8.08 22.44 5.91
CA ILE A 101 -8.40 21.19 5.20
C ILE A 101 -8.56 20.13 6.28
N GLN A 102 -9.74 20.07 6.89
CA GLN A 102 -10.08 19.10 7.89
C GLN A 102 -10.17 17.76 7.15
N ALA A 103 -9.17 16.90 7.35
CA ALA A 103 -9.19 15.55 6.82
C ALA A 103 -10.56 14.93 7.15
N PRO A 104 -11.24 14.29 6.18
CA PRO A 104 -12.60 13.80 6.39
C PRO A 104 -12.64 13.00 7.67
N ALA A 105 -13.55 13.37 8.57
CA ALA A 105 -13.65 12.76 9.88
C ALA A 105 -13.94 11.26 9.71
N THR A 106 -12.90 10.43 9.86
CA THR A 106 -13.05 8.98 9.84
C THR A 106 -13.79 8.56 11.11
N VAL A 107 -14.83 7.75 10.96
CA VAL A 107 -15.55 7.16 12.09
C VAL A 107 -14.81 5.89 12.52
N PRO A 108 -14.14 5.85 13.67
CA PRO A 108 -13.44 4.62 14.09
C PRO A 108 -14.42 3.45 14.20
N LEU A 109 -13.96 2.24 13.86
CA LEU A 109 -14.72 1.02 14.16
C LEU A 109 -14.78 0.78 15.67
N GLU A 110 -15.87 0.21 16.15
CA GLU A 110 -16.01 -0.13 17.56
C GLU A 110 -14.87 -1.09 17.99
N PRO A 111 -14.31 -0.98 19.22
CA PRO A 111 -13.17 -1.78 19.68
C PRO A 111 -13.30 -3.31 19.57
N GLY A 112 -14.51 -3.85 19.37
CA GLY A 112 -14.78 -5.27 19.13
C GLY A 112 -15.03 -5.67 17.66
N GLN A 113 -15.16 -4.72 16.73
CA GLN A 113 -15.46 -4.99 15.33
C GLN A 113 -14.18 -5.27 14.53
N ALA A 114 -13.67 -6.50 14.66
CA ALA A 114 -12.59 -6.95 13.82
C ALA A 114 -13.09 -7.34 12.41
N LEU A 115 -12.35 -6.92 11.38
CA LEU A 115 -12.63 -7.25 9.99
C LEU A 115 -11.50 -8.10 9.42
N TRP A 116 -11.81 -8.94 8.44
CA TRP A 116 -10.76 -9.54 7.61
C TRP A 116 -10.21 -8.48 6.69
N ASN A 117 -8.91 -8.50 6.41
CA ASN A 117 -8.34 -7.63 5.38
C ASN A 117 -8.95 -8.02 4.00
N PRO A 118 -9.74 -7.16 3.34
CA PRO A 118 -10.45 -7.52 2.11
C PRO A 118 -9.51 -7.89 0.96
N ASP A 119 -8.39 -7.19 0.83
CA ASP A 119 -7.41 -7.42 -0.23
C ASP A 119 -6.63 -8.72 0.02
N ALA A 120 -6.29 -8.99 1.28
CA ALA A 120 -5.63 -10.25 1.62
C ALA A 120 -6.61 -11.43 1.48
N ALA A 121 -7.90 -11.28 1.83
CA ALA A 121 -8.90 -12.31 1.58
C ALA A 121 -9.03 -12.63 0.08
N ALA A 122 -8.96 -11.62 -0.79
CA ALA A 122 -8.95 -11.82 -2.23
C ALA A 122 -7.66 -12.52 -2.72
N ALA A 123 -6.49 -12.11 -2.23
CA ALA A 123 -5.21 -12.75 -2.60
C ALA A 123 -5.18 -14.24 -2.24
N TRP A 124 -5.63 -14.59 -1.03
CA TRP A 124 -5.69 -15.98 -0.58
C TRP A 124 -6.78 -16.80 -1.30
N SER A 125 -7.81 -16.17 -1.86
CA SER A 125 -8.84 -16.86 -2.64
C SER A 125 -8.33 -17.44 -3.97
N LEU A 126 -7.23 -16.91 -4.52
CA LEU A 126 -6.59 -17.45 -5.72
C LEU A 126 -6.00 -18.85 -5.51
N TRP A 127 -5.59 -19.16 -4.28
CA TRP A 127 -4.91 -20.41 -3.94
C TRP A 127 -5.85 -21.46 -3.36
N VAL A 128 -6.92 -21.03 -2.70
CA VAL A 128 -7.83 -21.92 -1.95
C VAL A 128 -9.06 -22.21 -2.79
N THR A 129 -9.92 -21.19 -2.95
CA THR A 129 -11.10 -21.22 -3.80
C THR A 129 -11.70 -19.81 -3.88
N PRO A 130 -12.28 -19.39 -5.01
CA PRO A 130 -12.98 -18.11 -5.11
C PRO A 130 -14.15 -17.97 -4.10
N LEU A 131 -14.72 -19.09 -3.65
CA LEU A 131 -15.77 -19.10 -2.63
C LEU A 131 -15.27 -18.58 -1.28
N PHE A 132 -14.02 -18.89 -0.92
CA PHE A 132 -13.41 -18.43 0.33
C PHE A 132 -13.39 -16.90 0.39
N GLY A 133 -12.91 -16.26 -0.67
CA GLY A 133 -12.89 -14.80 -0.77
C GLY A 133 -14.29 -14.20 -0.66
N CYS A 134 -15.26 -14.76 -1.39
CA CYS A 134 -16.64 -14.29 -1.38
C CYS A 134 -17.30 -14.38 0.01
N VAL A 135 -17.06 -15.48 0.75
CA VAL A 135 -17.57 -15.66 2.11
C VAL A 135 -16.97 -14.63 3.07
N LEU A 136 -15.66 -14.39 3.02
CA LEU A 136 -15.02 -13.39 3.89
C LEU A 136 -15.52 -11.97 3.60
N HIS A 137 -15.73 -11.63 2.31
CA HIS A 137 -16.31 -10.34 1.91
C HIS A 137 -17.77 -10.20 2.37
N LEU A 138 -18.55 -11.28 2.39
CA LEU A 138 -19.91 -11.29 2.94
C LEU A 138 -19.91 -11.09 4.46
N LEU A 139 -19.02 -11.78 5.18
CA LEU A 139 -18.89 -11.64 6.64
C LEU A 139 -18.47 -10.21 7.02
N ASN A 140 -17.48 -9.64 6.32
CA ASN A 140 -17.09 -8.25 6.48
C ASN A 140 -18.27 -7.29 6.23
N ALA A 141 -19.04 -7.50 5.14
CA ALA A 141 -20.18 -6.66 4.82
C ALA A 141 -21.28 -6.71 5.91
N ARG A 142 -21.48 -7.88 6.52
CA ARG A 142 -22.39 -8.05 7.68
C ARG A 142 -21.87 -7.33 8.92
N THR A 143 -20.58 -7.42 9.21
CA THR A 143 -19.95 -6.70 10.34
C THR A 143 -20.02 -5.19 10.14
N LEU A 144 -19.81 -4.71 8.91
CA LEU A 144 -19.96 -3.31 8.51
C LEU A 144 -21.43 -2.85 8.47
N ARG A 145 -22.40 -3.77 8.59
CA ARG A 145 -23.84 -3.53 8.52
C ARG A 145 -24.26 -2.74 7.28
N ASN A 146 -23.58 -2.95 6.16
CA ASN A 146 -23.87 -2.26 4.90
C ASN A 146 -24.70 -3.17 3.96
N PRO A 147 -26.02 -2.91 3.78
CA PRO A 147 -26.90 -3.79 3.01
C PRO A 147 -26.59 -3.80 1.51
N GLY A 148 -25.96 -2.76 0.96
CA GLY A 148 -25.53 -2.73 -0.44
C GLY A 148 -24.38 -3.71 -0.68
N MET A 149 -23.37 -3.68 0.20
CA MET A 149 -22.22 -4.58 0.13
C MET A 149 -22.61 -6.02 0.43
N VAL A 150 -23.57 -6.26 1.33
CA VAL A 150 -24.10 -7.62 1.57
C VAL A 150 -24.74 -8.19 0.30
N ARG A 151 -25.56 -7.40 -0.40
CA ARG A 151 -26.17 -7.81 -1.67
C ARG A 151 -25.13 -8.09 -2.73
N ALA A 152 -24.14 -7.21 -2.90
CA ALA A 152 -23.04 -7.42 -3.84
C ALA A 152 -22.25 -8.71 -3.53
N SER A 153 -21.89 -8.94 -2.26
CA SER A 153 -21.18 -10.15 -1.84
C SER A 153 -22.00 -11.42 -2.07
N LEU A 154 -23.33 -11.38 -1.91
CA LEU A 154 -24.21 -12.52 -2.21
C LEU A 154 -24.27 -12.81 -3.71
N VAL A 155 -24.41 -11.79 -4.55
CA VAL A 155 -24.39 -11.96 -6.02
C VAL A 155 -23.07 -12.58 -6.48
N TRP A 156 -21.94 -12.11 -5.97
CA TRP A 156 -20.65 -12.66 -6.35
C TRP A 156 -20.41 -14.06 -5.79
N LEU A 157 -20.92 -14.36 -4.59
CA LEU A 157 -20.88 -15.71 -4.04
C LEU A 157 -21.65 -16.70 -4.91
N THR A 158 -22.84 -16.33 -5.40
CA THR A 158 -23.63 -17.21 -6.29
C THR A 158 -22.96 -17.39 -7.65
N VAL A 159 -22.40 -16.33 -8.24
CA VAL A 159 -21.64 -16.39 -9.50
C VAL A 159 -20.43 -17.31 -9.37
N CYS A 160 -19.62 -17.13 -8.32
CA CYS A 160 -18.45 -17.98 -8.07
C CYS A 160 -18.83 -19.43 -7.76
N ALA A 161 -19.94 -19.67 -7.04
CA ALA A 161 -20.44 -21.02 -6.78
C ALA A 161 -20.90 -21.71 -8.06
N ALA A 162 -21.64 -21.01 -8.91
CA ALA A 162 -22.08 -21.54 -10.20
C ALA A 162 -20.89 -21.88 -11.10
N ALA A 163 -19.92 -20.97 -11.24
CA ALA A 163 -18.72 -21.20 -12.03
C ALA A 163 -17.89 -22.38 -11.51
N THR A 164 -17.72 -22.48 -10.18
CA THR A 164 -17.04 -23.60 -9.54
C THR A 164 -17.79 -24.91 -9.79
N GLY A 165 -19.12 -24.92 -9.73
CA GLY A 165 -19.94 -26.10 -10.03
C GLY A 165 -19.83 -26.56 -11.49
N VAL A 166 -19.77 -25.63 -12.45
CA VAL A 166 -19.54 -25.93 -13.87
C VAL A 166 -18.18 -26.57 -14.08
N VAL A 167 -17.12 -25.98 -13.52
CA VAL A 167 -15.76 -26.53 -13.58
C VAL A 167 -15.71 -27.91 -12.93
N MET A 168 -16.31 -28.08 -11.76
CA MET A 168 -16.36 -29.37 -11.06
C MET A 168 -17.11 -30.44 -11.88
N THR A 169 -18.24 -30.09 -12.48
CA THR A 169 -19.00 -31.02 -13.34
C THR A 169 -18.19 -31.40 -14.58
N HIS A 170 -17.44 -30.46 -15.16
CA HIS A 170 -16.54 -30.75 -16.27
C HIS A 170 -15.41 -31.70 -15.85
N MET A 171 -14.79 -31.48 -14.68
CA MET A 171 -13.74 -32.35 -14.12
C MET A 171 -14.24 -33.76 -13.82
N LEU A 172 -15.47 -33.91 -13.34
CA LEU A 172 -16.05 -35.24 -13.03
C LEU A 172 -16.44 -36.03 -14.28
N ARG A 173 -16.67 -35.36 -15.42
CA ARG A 173 -17.10 -36.00 -16.68
C ARG A 173 -15.95 -36.31 -17.64
N HIS A 174 -14.79 -35.70 -17.45
CA HIS A 174 -13.61 -35.92 -18.28
C HIS A 174 -12.51 -36.58 -17.46
N GLU A 175 -11.75 -37.51 -18.06
CA GLU A 175 -10.52 -38.00 -17.44
C GLU A 175 -9.57 -36.83 -17.12
N GLN A 176 -8.81 -36.96 -16.02
CA GLN A 176 -7.88 -35.93 -15.56
C GLN A 176 -6.75 -35.72 -16.57
N SER A 177 -7.04 -34.87 -17.54
CA SER A 177 -6.14 -34.46 -18.61
C SER A 177 -5.66 -33.04 -18.36
N ALA A 178 -4.46 -32.72 -18.85
CA ALA A 178 -3.91 -31.37 -18.76
C ALA A 178 -4.86 -30.32 -19.39
N ALA A 179 -5.59 -30.68 -20.45
CA ALA A 179 -6.59 -29.83 -21.07
C ALA A 179 -7.73 -29.46 -20.11
N GLY A 180 -8.21 -30.42 -19.30
CA GLY A 180 -9.24 -30.16 -18.29
C GLY A 180 -8.78 -29.16 -17.23
N LEU A 181 -7.57 -29.32 -16.71
CA LEU A 181 -6.98 -28.38 -15.74
C LEU A 181 -6.82 -26.98 -16.34
N LEU A 182 -6.40 -26.88 -17.61
CA LEU A 182 -6.30 -25.59 -18.32
C LEU A 182 -7.66 -24.90 -18.49
N VAL A 183 -8.72 -25.65 -18.81
CA VAL A 183 -10.09 -25.12 -18.87
C VAL A 183 -10.58 -24.65 -17.50
N ALA A 184 -10.28 -25.40 -16.42
CA ALA A 184 -10.62 -25.01 -15.06
C ALA A 184 -9.93 -23.70 -14.63
N SER A 185 -8.62 -23.59 -14.86
CA SER A 185 -7.85 -22.39 -14.52
C SER A 185 -8.25 -21.18 -15.37
N SER A 186 -8.52 -21.38 -16.67
CA SER A 186 -8.92 -20.29 -17.57
C SER A 186 -10.31 -19.71 -17.28
N LEU A 187 -11.21 -20.43 -16.61
CA LEU A 187 -12.51 -19.90 -16.17
C LEU A 187 -12.44 -19.21 -14.81
N LEU A 188 -11.75 -19.81 -13.83
CA LEU A 188 -11.76 -19.32 -12.45
C LEU A 188 -10.84 -18.11 -12.24
N SER A 189 -9.66 -18.08 -12.87
CA SER A 189 -8.69 -16.98 -12.70
C SER A 189 -9.23 -15.62 -13.18
N PRO A 190 -9.72 -15.45 -14.42
CA PRO A 190 -10.26 -14.16 -14.85
C PRO A 190 -11.52 -13.77 -14.07
N LEU A 191 -12.36 -14.75 -13.69
CA LEU A 191 -13.53 -14.48 -12.86
C LEU A 191 -13.14 -13.89 -11.49
N THR A 192 -12.10 -14.43 -10.87
CA THR A 192 -11.59 -13.93 -9.57
C THR A 192 -11.02 -12.52 -9.72
N CYS A 193 -10.31 -12.23 -10.82
CA CYS A 193 -9.85 -10.87 -11.13
C CYS A 193 -11.01 -9.89 -11.32
N LEU A 194 -12.05 -10.30 -12.06
CA LEU A 194 -13.24 -9.47 -12.32
C LEU A 194 -13.99 -9.18 -11.02
N TRP A 195 -14.22 -10.20 -10.21
CA TRP A 195 -14.79 -10.05 -8.87
C TRP A 195 -13.99 -9.07 -8.01
N TYR A 196 -12.65 -9.15 -8.04
CA TYR A 196 -11.82 -8.25 -7.28
C TYR A 196 -12.02 -6.78 -7.69
N VAL A 197 -11.98 -6.51 -8.99
CA VAL A 197 -12.08 -5.15 -9.54
C VAL A 197 -13.46 -4.55 -9.31
N PHE A 198 -14.53 -5.32 -9.51
CA PHE A 198 -15.91 -4.81 -9.48
C PHE A 198 -16.61 -4.91 -8.11
N SER A 199 -16.02 -5.59 -7.13
CA SER A 199 -16.66 -5.73 -5.82
C SER A 199 -15.69 -5.74 -4.65
N ALA A 200 -14.63 -6.56 -4.70
CA ALA A 200 -13.76 -6.73 -3.53
C ALA A 200 -13.00 -5.43 -3.18
N ARG A 201 -12.50 -4.74 -4.21
CA ARG A 201 -11.76 -3.48 -4.06
C ARG A 201 -12.62 -2.38 -3.45
N ASP A 202 -13.90 -2.32 -3.79
CA ASP A 202 -14.81 -1.31 -3.26
C ASP A 202 -15.03 -1.47 -1.75
N GLN A 203 -14.94 -2.70 -1.23
CA GLN A 203 -14.94 -2.93 0.22
C GLN A 203 -13.70 -2.37 0.91
N SER A 204 -12.52 -2.53 0.31
CA SER A 204 -11.27 -1.96 0.84
C SER A 204 -11.33 -0.43 0.87
N LYS A 205 -11.76 0.20 -0.24
CA LYS A 205 -11.94 1.65 -0.34
C LYS A 205 -12.91 2.18 0.73
N PHE A 206 -14.08 1.57 0.86
CA PHE A 206 -15.09 1.97 1.83
C PHE A 206 -14.56 1.97 3.27
N ILE A 207 -13.78 0.93 3.64
CA ILE A 207 -13.20 0.84 4.98
C ILE A 207 -12.18 1.97 5.20
N VAL A 208 -11.29 2.20 4.23
CA VAL A 208 -10.26 3.24 4.36
C VAL A 208 -10.86 4.64 4.40
N GLU A 209 -11.84 4.93 3.54
CA GLU A 209 -12.50 6.24 3.47
C GLU A 209 -13.34 6.53 4.71
N ARG A 210 -14.10 5.54 5.20
CA ARG A 210 -15.05 5.76 6.30
C ARG A 210 -14.43 5.56 7.67
N HIS A 211 -13.53 4.59 7.82
CA HIS A 211 -13.00 4.14 9.11
C HIS A 211 -11.49 4.34 9.27
N GLY A 212 -10.79 4.76 8.21
CA GLY A 212 -9.35 4.92 8.21
C GLY A 212 -8.59 3.59 8.09
N ARG A 213 -7.26 3.69 8.06
CA ARG A 213 -6.37 2.53 7.85
C ARG A 213 -6.08 1.72 9.11
N LYS A 214 -6.30 2.31 10.29
CA LYS A 214 -6.02 1.70 11.59
C LYS A 214 -7.27 1.03 12.14
N TYR A 215 -7.36 -0.28 11.97
CA TYR A 215 -8.43 -1.10 12.52
C TYR A 215 -7.93 -2.51 12.87
N ARG A 216 -8.65 -3.21 13.75
CA ARG A 216 -8.31 -4.57 14.17
C ARG A 216 -8.61 -5.55 13.04
N LYS A 217 -7.59 -6.33 12.64
CA LYS A 217 -7.69 -7.32 11.58
C LYS A 217 -7.72 -8.74 12.14
N HIS A 218 -8.59 -9.60 11.60
CA HIS A 218 -8.51 -11.03 11.84
C HIS A 218 -7.29 -11.62 11.09
N PHE A 219 -6.63 -12.62 11.69
CA PHE A 219 -5.57 -13.39 11.03
C PHE A 219 -6.17 -14.37 10.04
N ILE A 220 -5.91 -14.19 8.73
CA ILE A 220 -6.44 -15.03 7.63
C ILE A 220 -6.31 -16.55 7.87
N LEU A 221 -5.23 -16.98 8.51
CA LEU A 221 -5.00 -18.39 8.85
C LEU A 221 -6.14 -19.02 9.67
N VAL A 222 -6.82 -18.24 10.52
CA VAL A 222 -7.95 -18.74 11.32
C VAL A 222 -9.13 -19.16 10.44
N ALA A 223 -9.33 -18.52 9.28
CA ALA A 223 -10.37 -18.92 8.33
C ALA A 223 -9.93 -20.05 7.38
N LEU A 224 -8.62 -20.26 7.20
CA LEU A 224 -8.08 -21.29 6.32
C LEU A 224 -8.18 -22.71 6.92
N ILE A 225 -8.00 -22.84 8.24
CA ILE A 225 -8.08 -24.12 8.95
C ILE A 225 -9.40 -24.87 8.67
N PRO A 226 -10.59 -24.29 8.89
CA PRO A 226 -11.85 -24.99 8.60
C PRO A 226 -12.08 -25.22 7.10
N ALA A 227 -11.59 -24.33 6.23
CA ALA A 227 -11.70 -24.50 4.78
C ALA A 227 -10.88 -25.70 4.28
N LEU A 228 -9.66 -25.88 4.79
CA LEU A 228 -8.81 -27.01 4.49
C LEU A 228 -9.37 -28.31 5.08
N LEU A 229 -9.84 -28.29 6.34
CA LEU A 229 -10.50 -29.44 6.98
C LEU A 229 -11.70 -29.93 6.16
N LEU A 230 -12.54 -29.01 5.67
CA LEU A 230 -13.68 -29.36 4.83
C LEU A 230 -13.26 -29.95 3.47
N TYR A 231 -12.17 -29.45 2.88
CA TYR A 231 -11.63 -29.94 1.62
C TYR A 231 -11.04 -31.37 1.74
N TYR A 232 -10.33 -31.67 2.83
CA TYR A 232 -9.66 -32.97 3.03
C TYR A 232 -10.53 -34.04 3.70
N LEU A 233 -11.68 -33.68 4.26
CA LEU A 233 -12.59 -34.61 4.95
C LEU A 233 -12.94 -35.87 4.13
N PRO A 234 -13.23 -35.79 2.81
CA PRO A 234 -13.55 -36.98 2.01
C PRO A 234 -12.37 -37.95 1.86
N ALA A 235 -11.13 -37.46 1.88
CA ALA A 235 -9.93 -38.28 1.72
C ALA A 235 -9.53 -39.04 3.00
N MET A 236 -10.07 -38.65 4.17
CA MET A 236 -9.81 -39.35 5.43
C MET A 236 -10.78 -40.51 5.69
N PHE A 237 -11.89 -40.58 4.96
CA PHE A 237 -12.93 -41.60 5.12
C PHE A 237 -13.10 -42.50 3.87
N GLY A 238 -12.19 -42.38 2.89
CA GLY A 238 -12.19 -43.14 1.65
C GLY A 238 -11.08 -44.18 1.60
#